data_AF-A0A9P7DTE5-F1
#
_entry.id   AF-A0A9P7DTE5-F1
#
_cell.length_a   1.000
_cell.length_b   1.000
_cell.length_c   1.000
_cell.angle_alpha   90.00
_cell.angle_beta   90.00
_cell.angle_gamma   90.00
#
_symmetry.space_group_name_H-M   'P 1'
#
loop_
_entity.id
_entity.type
_entity.pdbx_description
1 polymer ?
#
loop_
_entity_poly.entity_id
_entity_poly.type
_entity_poly.pdbx_seq_one_letter_code
_entity_poly.pdbx_strand_id
1 'polypeptide(L)'
;MNLVVAEEEKQAQHLRSTLRSTGDRLDQEMRRAKQAESQAEFAELRARELAVRVSAAETGKRYAELDAERAGEEMRRHQMRIESLEKQVTKLQADIRVLERQRNEADESASRARDTARKFQTELSRQQAKEKVIEESPIYGRKKWFVTGHNEGWDAGYAEGYDDGREDGFEEGRQYGIREGRESGFKQGRIMERQLALFDNFFTAEVDENGYTILSVLMNLMTIVHHIAFTCSFFAQPLPSPGLASGRRRPKNLPSLPLSAFSPPSTGTSDMFPLPPTPSALFPGEVIDAHLRSDALERAGLDLAGTEVAGAVLLLNDPSIPEGLLQSSLTQNVRILSVATPFELSAIPSDYPDHSESSGIPQSLYTSYAASHEAPEARSQAIETLRWAFSNSRLVDIDVQSDIMSNVAKYEVFEDLLMKATAELAGDRKVSIVLSNILPPPHDLSLPIVKLLADPSYRNYQAHTASLSLFPNLYVKFTPPMWNQTIPGPADPTSEMDQHREWKRKIKMFIGPVLEAYGYERIIFGTSPSFAAPSLLNPADWYALVRESFAELAVDQDAIDAIFSLNARRIYGSP
;
A
#
# COMPACT_ATOMS: atom_id res chain seq x y z
N MET A 1 -127.90 0.20 -68.72
CA MET A 1 -127.26 0.05 -67.40
C MET A 1 -125.98 -0.80 -67.45
N ASN A 2 -125.92 -1.93 -68.18
CA ASN A 2 -124.74 -2.82 -68.17
C ASN A 2 -123.45 -2.24 -68.82
N LEU A 3 -123.55 -1.26 -69.72
CA LEU A 3 -122.37 -0.65 -70.35
C LEU A 3 -121.59 0.26 -69.39
N VAL A 4 -122.31 1.03 -68.55
CA VAL A 4 -121.75 1.99 -67.59
C VAL A 4 -120.98 1.25 -66.48
N VAL A 5 -121.53 0.14 -65.99
CA VAL A 5 -120.89 -0.68 -64.96
C VAL A 5 -119.59 -1.30 -65.46
N ALA A 6 -119.53 -1.77 -66.71
CA ALA A 6 -118.32 -2.32 -67.30
C ALA A 6 -117.22 -1.25 -67.52
N GLU A 7 -117.61 0.00 -67.76
CA GLU A 7 -116.69 1.12 -67.95
C GLU A 7 -116.14 1.62 -66.60
N GLU A 8 -116.97 1.68 -65.56
CA GLU A 8 -116.54 1.91 -64.17
C GLU A 8 -115.62 0.80 -63.66
N GLU A 9 -115.87 -0.46 -64.02
CA GLU A 9 -115.03 -1.58 -63.62
C GLU A 9 -113.65 -1.53 -64.29
N LYS A 10 -113.57 -1.12 -65.57
CA LYS A 10 -112.30 -0.83 -66.25
C LYS A 10 -111.56 0.33 -65.61
N GLN A 11 -112.25 1.40 -65.24
CA GLN A 11 -111.65 2.54 -64.54
C GLN A 11 -111.11 2.13 -63.16
N ALA A 12 -111.85 1.31 -62.41
CA ALA A 12 -111.42 0.79 -61.11
C ALA A 12 -110.20 -0.14 -61.23
N GLN A 13 -110.17 -1.00 -62.26
CA GLN A 13 -109.00 -1.85 -62.54
C GLN A 13 -107.78 -1.02 -62.97
N HIS A 14 -107.98 0.01 -63.79
CA HIS A 14 -106.92 0.94 -64.17
C HIS A 14 -106.35 1.69 -62.96
N LEU A 15 -107.22 2.24 -62.10
CA LEU A 15 -106.83 2.88 -60.84
C LEU A 15 -106.05 1.93 -59.91
N ARG A 16 -106.50 0.69 -59.76
CA ARG A 16 -105.78 -0.33 -58.97
C ARG A 16 -104.40 -0.65 -59.54
N SER A 17 -104.28 -0.72 -60.87
CA SER A 17 -102.99 -0.93 -61.54
C SER A 17 -102.04 0.25 -61.30
N THR A 18 -102.53 1.48 -61.47
CA THR A 18 -101.75 2.70 -61.24
C THR A 18 -101.34 2.84 -59.77
N LEU A 19 -102.23 2.51 -58.83
CA LEU A 19 -101.91 2.51 -57.40
C LEU A 19 -100.87 1.45 -57.01
N ARG A 20 -100.92 0.25 -57.63
CA ARG A 20 -99.87 -0.76 -57.43
C ARG A 20 -98.54 -0.30 -58.02
N SER A 21 -98.54 0.20 -59.25
CA SER A 21 -97.34 0.74 -59.91
C SER A 21 -96.69 1.88 -59.12
N THR A 22 -97.50 2.79 -58.56
CA THR A 22 -97.00 3.90 -57.73
C THR A 22 -96.52 3.40 -56.37
N GLY A 23 -97.18 2.41 -55.77
CA GLY A 23 -96.72 1.72 -54.56
C GLY A 23 -95.36 1.04 -54.75
N ASP A 24 -95.20 0.25 -55.82
CA ASP A 24 -93.93 -0.43 -56.13
C ASP A 24 -92.79 0.58 -56.39
N ARG A 25 -93.10 1.69 -57.08
CA ARG A 25 -92.14 2.78 -57.29
C ARG A 25 -91.77 3.47 -55.98
N LEU A 26 -92.73 3.72 -55.09
CA LEU A 26 -92.48 4.30 -53.78
C LEU A 26 -91.60 3.36 -52.93
N ASP A 27 -91.87 2.05 -52.95
CA ASP A 27 -91.07 1.06 -52.23
C ASP A 27 -89.63 0.98 -52.77
N GLN A 28 -89.46 1.13 -54.08
CA GLN A 28 -88.13 1.19 -54.70
C GLN A 28 -87.38 2.46 -54.28
N GLU A 29 -88.03 3.62 -54.30
CA GLU A 29 -87.45 4.89 -53.87
C GLU A 29 -87.15 4.89 -52.36
N MET A 30 -88.01 4.31 -51.53
CA MET A 30 -87.74 4.12 -50.11
C MET A 30 -86.50 3.26 -49.84
N ARG A 31 -86.29 2.18 -50.62
CA ARG A 31 -85.08 1.35 -50.49
C ARG A 31 -83.83 2.11 -50.91
N ARG A 32 -83.90 2.88 -52.01
CA ARG A 32 -82.79 3.74 -52.46
C ARG A 32 -82.45 4.80 -51.41
N ALA A 33 -83.47 5.46 -50.85
CA ALA A 33 -83.29 6.46 -49.80
C ALA A 33 -82.62 5.85 -48.56
N LYS A 34 -83.09 4.69 -48.07
CA LYS A 34 -82.47 3.98 -46.95
C LYS A 34 -81.02 3.56 -47.21
N GLN A 35 -80.71 3.16 -48.45
CA GLN A 35 -79.34 2.83 -48.84
C GLN A 35 -78.44 4.07 -48.90
N ALA A 36 -78.96 5.20 -49.37
CA ALA A 36 -78.23 6.46 -49.38
C ALA A 36 -78.00 7.00 -47.95
N GLU A 37 -79.00 6.85 -47.07
CA GLU A 37 -78.91 7.21 -45.66
C GLU A 37 -77.82 6.41 -44.95
N SER A 38 -77.81 5.08 -45.09
CA SER A 38 -76.78 4.25 -44.46
C SER A 38 -75.37 4.53 -45.01
N GLN A 39 -75.24 4.88 -46.28
CA GLN A 39 -73.97 5.33 -46.87
C GLN A 39 -73.52 6.68 -46.30
N ALA A 40 -74.44 7.62 -46.11
CA ALA A 40 -74.14 8.92 -45.52
C ALA A 40 -73.72 8.80 -44.05
N GLU A 41 -74.43 8.01 -43.26
CA GLU A 41 -74.09 7.74 -41.85
C GLU A 41 -72.69 7.10 -41.72
N PHE A 42 -72.38 6.12 -42.57
CA PHE A 42 -71.06 5.48 -42.57
C PHE A 42 -69.95 6.48 -42.97
N ALA A 43 -70.21 7.33 -43.97
CA ALA A 43 -69.27 8.37 -44.37
C ALA A 43 -69.05 9.40 -43.24
N GLU A 44 -70.11 9.79 -42.53
CA GLU A 44 -70.02 10.71 -41.40
C GLU A 44 -69.22 10.11 -40.23
N LEU A 45 -69.48 8.86 -39.87
CA LEU A 45 -68.71 8.16 -38.83
C LEU A 45 -67.22 8.11 -39.17
N ARG A 46 -66.88 7.79 -40.43
CA ARG A 46 -65.50 7.78 -40.89
C ARG A 46 -64.88 9.18 -40.87
N ALA A 47 -65.62 10.22 -41.23
CA ALA A 47 -65.15 11.59 -41.17
C ALA A 47 -64.86 12.03 -39.72
N ARG A 48 -65.73 11.67 -38.77
CA ARG A 48 -65.53 11.92 -37.33
C ARG A 48 -64.31 11.17 -36.80
N GLU A 49 -64.14 9.91 -37.15
CA GLU A 49 -62.97 9.10 -36.76
C GLU A 49 -61.66 9.73 -37.26
N LEU A 50 -61.64 10.17 -38.53
CA LEU A 50 -60.48 10.84 -39.11
C LEU A 50 -60.20 12.20 -38.44
N ALA A 51 -61.24 12.98 -38.12
CA ALA A 51 -61.08 14.25 -37.41
C ALA A 51 -60.44 14.07 -36.03
N VAL A 52 -60.85 13.04 -35.28
CA VAL A 52 -60.23 12.71 -33.98
C VAL A 52 -58.77 12.33 -34.16
N ARG A 53 -58.43 11.50 -35.16
CA ARG A 53 -57.04 11.13 -35.45
C ARG A 53 -56.17 12.32 -35.83
N VAL A 54 -56.70 13.26 -36.63
CA VAL A 54 -55.99 14.49 -36.98
C VAL A 54 -55.76 15.34 -35.74
N SER A 55 -56.76 15.55 -34.88
CA SER A 55 -56.57 16.30 -33.64
C SER A 55 -55.53 15.66 -32.70
N ALA A 56 -55.53 14.32 -32.61
CA ALA A 56 -54.55 13.59 -31.80
C ALA A 56 -53.13 13.77 -32.39
N ALA A 57 -52.99 13.68 -33.72
CA ALA A 57 -51.72 13.91 -34.40
C ALA A 57 -51.22 15.36 -34.24
N GLU A 58 -52.12 16.35 -34.30
CA GLU A 58 -51.77 17.76 -34.08
C GLU A 58 -51.31 18.03 -32.65
N THR A 59 -52.00 17.46 -31.64
CA THR A 59 -51.55 17.58 -30.25
C THR A 59 -50.20 16.90 -30.03
N GLY A 60 -49.99 15.70 -30.60
CA GLY A 60 -48.71 15.00 -30.56
C GLY A 60 -47.59 15.80 -31.21
N LYS A 61 -47.86 16.44 -32.36
CA LYS A 61 -46.91 17.34 -33.03
C LYS A 61 -46.52 18.53 -32.14
N ARG A 62 -47.49 19.19 -31.50
CA ARG A 62 -47.23 20.32 -30.60
C ARG A 62 -46.37 19.93 -29.40
N TYR A 63 -46.62 18.75 -28.81
CA TYR A 63 -45.76 18.24 -27.74
C TYR A 63 -44.33 17.99 -28.22
N ALA A 64 -44.16 17.37 -29.39
CA ALA A 64 -42.84 17.15 -29.97
C ALA A 64 -42.09 18.47 -30.29
N GLU A 65 -42.81 19.51 -30.74
CA GLU A 65 -42.24 20.83 -30.98
C GLU A 65 -41.76 21.49 -29.67
N LEU A 66 -42.55 21.42 -28.60
CA LEU A 66 -42.16 21.95 -27.29
C LEU A 66 -40.97 21.22 -26.66
N ASP A 67 -40.92 19.90 -26.80
CA ASP A 67 -39.79 19.11 -26.31
C ASP A 67 -38.51 19.39 -27.11
N ALA A 68 -38.61 19.61 -28.42
CA ALA A 68 -37.49 20.04 -29.26
C ALA A 68 -36.97 21.43 -28.85
N GLU A 69 -37.86 22.37 -28.54
CA GLU A 69 -37.49 23.70 -28.02
C GLU A 69 -36.78 23.61 -26.66
N ARG A 70 -37.29 22.79 -25.74
CA ARG A 70 -36.67 22.55 -24.43
C ARG A 70 -35.27 21.95 -24.57
N ALA A 71 -35.12 20.94 -25.42
CA ALA A 71 -33.81 20.33 -25.71
C ALA A 71 -32.84 21.37 -26.32
N GLY A 72 -33.34 22.25 -27.19
CA GLY A 72 -32.56 23.35 -27.75
C GLY A 72 -32.09 24.36 -26.69
N GLU A 73 -32.92 24.69 -25.71
CA GLU A 73 -32.54 25.56 -24.59
C GLU A 73 -31.50 24.92 -23.67
N GLU A 74 -31.65 23.63 -23.36
CA GLU A 74 -30.67 22.88 -22.57
C GLU A 74 -29.32 22.84 -23.28
N MET A 75 -29.30 22.58 -24.60
CA MET A 75 -28.07 22.59 -25.38
C MET A 75 -27.40 23.97 -25.36
N ARG A 76 -28.16 25.07 -25.44
CA ARG A 76 -27.61 26.43 -25.29
C ARG A 76 -27.03 26.67 -23.89
N ARG A 77 -27.66 26.16 -22.83
CA ARG A 77 -27.13 26.26 -21.46
C ARG A 77 -25.81 25.51 -21.32
N HIS A 78 -25.73 24.30 -21.87
CA HIS A 78 -24.49 23.53 -21.89
C HIS A 78 -23.39 24.23 -22.71
N GLN A 79 -23.73 24.78 -23.87
CA GLN A 79 -22.80 25.55 -24.70
C GLN A 79 -22.22 26.76 -23.93
N MET A 80 -23.06 27.52 -23.23
CA MET A 80 -22.58 28.65 -22.40
C MET A 80 -21.64 28.21 -21.26
N ARG A 81 -21.90 27.04 -20.65
CA ARG A 81 -21.00 26.48 -19.63
C ARG A 81 -19.65 26.08 -20.23
N ILE A 82 -19.64 25.46 -21.41
CA ILE A 82 -18.42 25.09 -22.12
C ILE A 82 -17.59 26.34 -22.42
N GLU A 83 -18.19 27.39 -23.00
CA GLU A 83 -17.49 28.64 -23.32
C GLU A 83 -16.92 29.34 -22.06
N SER A 84 -17.63 29.28 -20.94
CA SER A 84 -17.13 29.80 -19.66
C SER A 84 -15.92 29.01 -19.17
N LEU A 85 -15.96 27.68 -19.27
CA LEU A 85 -14.85 26.81 -18.88
C LEU A 85 -13.63 26.99 -19.79
N GLU A 86 -13.83 27.15 -21.10
CA GLU A 86 -12.75 27.43 -22.05
C GLU A 86 -12.03 28.75 -21.73
N LYS A 87 -12.78 29.80 -21.37
CA LYS A 87 -12.19 31.06 -20.90
C LYS A 87 -11.40 30.90 -19.61
N GLN A 88 -11.86 30.05 -18.69
CA GLN A 88 -11.12 29.75 -17.47
C GLN A 88 -9.84 28.97 -17.78
N VAL A 89 -9.89 27.95 -18.63
CA VAL A 89 -8.72 27.18 -19.07
C VAL A 89 -7.68 28.08 -19.73
N THR A 90 -8.09 28.98 -20.61
CA THR A 90 -7.15 29.91 -21.28
C THR A 90 -6.51 30.90 -20.31
N LYS A 91 -7.26 31.43 -19.34
CA LYS A 91 -6.70 32.26 -18.25
C LYS A 91 -5.69 31.47 -17.42
N LEU A 92 -6.09 30.29 -16.99
CA LEU A 92 -5.26 29.39 -16.20
C LEU A 92 -3.96 29.00 -16.94
N GLN A 93 -4.02 28.72 -18.23
CA GLN A 93 -2.84 28.48 -19.07
C GLN A 93 -1.91 29.70 -19.15
N ALA A 94 -2.44 30.92 -19.13
CA ALA A 94 -1.62 32.13 -19.07
C ALA A 94 -0.92 32.26 -17.71
N ASP A 95 -1.61 31.94 -16.62
CA ASP A 95 -1.06 31.94 -15.26
C ASP A 95 0.08 30.90 -15.15
N ILE A 96 -0.10 29.66 -15.64
CA ILE A 96 0.98 28.64 -15.72
C ILE A 96 2.26 29.25 -16.33
N ARG A 97 2.15 29.92 -17.47
CA ARG A 97 3.30 30.48 -18.19
C ARG A 97 4.00 31.61 -17.44
N VAL A 98 3.29 32.34 -16.59
CA VAL A 98 3.89 33.36 -15.72
C VAL A 98 4.68 32.68 -14.61
N LEU A 99 4.13 31.61 -14.05
CA LEU A 99 4.68 30.90 -12.91
C LEU A 99 5.88 30.05 -13.29
N GLU A 100 5.88 29.44 -14.47
CA GLU A 100 7.07 28.80 -15.04
C GLU A 100 8.23 29.79 -15.22
N ARG A 101 7.93 31.04 -15.63
CA ARG A 101 8.95 32.10 -15.73
C ARG A 101 9.50 32.46 -14.36
N GLN A 102 8.64 32.68 -13.37
CA GLN A 102 9.08 32.95 -11.99
C GLN A 102 9.90 31.80 -11.40
N ARG A 103 9.51 30.54 -11.64
CA ARG A 103 10.27 29.36 -11.21
C ARG A 103 11.66 29.34 -11.84
N ASN A 104 11.75 29.57 -13.16
CA ASN A 104 13.05 29.59 -13.85
C ASN A 104 13.95 30.72 -13.35
N GLU A 105 13.40 31.91 -13.09
CA GLU A 105 14.14 33.03 -12.47
C GLU A 105 14.63 32.68 -11.06
N ALA A 106 13.78 32.04 -10.25
CA ALA A 106 14.15 31.56 -8.91
C ALA A 106 15.26 30.48 -8.97
N ASP A 107 15.14 29.50 -9.88
CA ASP A 107 16.13 28.45 -10.10
C ASP A 107 17.49 29.04 -10.53
N GLU A 108 17.48 30.02 -11.43
CA GLU A 108 18.69 30.75 -11.83
C GLU A 108 19.32 31.49 -10.64
N SER A 109 18.50 32.17 -9.82
CA SER A 109 18.99 32.89 -8.65
C SER A 109 19.62 31.93 -7.61
N ALA A 110 18.99 30.77 -7.38
CA ALA A 110 19.49 29.74 -6.49
C ALA A 110 20.79 29.12 -7.01
N SER A 111 20.89 28.90 -8.32
CA SER A 111 22.13 28.42 -8.97
C SER A 111 23.28 29.41 -8.75
N ARG A 112 23.06 30.70 -8.97
CA ARG A 112 24.05 31.76 -8.70
C ARG A 112 24.46 31.78 -7.23
N ALA A 113 23.51 31.65 -6.31
CA ALA A 113 23.81 31.59 -4.87
C ALA A 113 24.69 30.38 -4.51
N ARG A 114 24.38 29.18 -5.03
CA ARG A 114 25.20 27.98 -4.82
C ARG A 114 26.61 28.13 -5.36
N ASP A 115 26.77 28.72 -6.54
CA ASP A 115 28.09 28.98 -7.12
C ASP A 115 28.90 29.96 -6.27
N THR A 116 28.26 31.01 -5.72
CA THR A 116 28.94 31.93 -4.80
C THR A 116 29.35 31.22 -3.50
N ALA A 117 28.47 30.42 -2.90
CA ALA A 117 28.78 29.65 -1.69
C ALA A 117 29.94 28.67 -1.93
N ARG A 118 29.97 28.00 -3.08
CA ARG A 118 31.05 27.09 -3.47
C ARG A 118 32.39 27.82 -3.60
N LYS A 119 32.40 29.03 -4.17
CA LYS A 119 33.60 29.90 -4.24
C LYS A 119 34.09 30.27 -2.84
N PHE A 120 33.19 30.69 -1.95
CA PHE A 120 33.55 31.00 -0.56
C PHE A 120 34.09 29.80 0.20
N GLN A 121 33.46 28.63 0.05
CA GLN A 121 33.93 27.39 0.67
C GLN A 121 35.33 27.01 0.18
N THR A 122 35.56 27.13 -1.12
CA THR A 122 36.89 26.85 -1.71
C THR A 122 37.95 27.80 -1.16
N GLU A 123 37.63 29.10 -1.02
CA GLU A 123 38.55 30.09 -0.47
C GLU A 123 38.82 29.85 1.02
N LEU A 124 37.80 29.47 1.80
CA LEU A 124 37.93 29.13 3.21
C LEU A 124 38.81 27.89 3.41
N SER A 125 38.59 26.83 2.63
CA SER A 125 39.47 25.66 2.65
C SER A 125 40.91 26.00 2.24
N ARG A 126 41.10 26.93 1.29
CA ARG A 126 42.43 27.41 0.90
C ARG A 126 43.13 28.17 2.03
N GLN A 127 42.40 28.99 2.79
CA GLN A 127 42.94 29.71 3.95
C GLN A 127 43.31 28.75 5.08
N GLN A 128 42.41 27.81 5.43
CA GLN A 128 42.69 26.79 6.44
C GLN A 128 43.89 25.91 6.08
N ALA A 129 44.07 25.56 4.80
CA ALA A 129 45.24 24.82 4.37
C ALA A 129 46.54 25.63 4.56
N LYS A 130 46.51 26.94 4.30
CA LYS A 130 47.66 27.82 4.56
C LYS A 130 47.97 27.93 6.04
N GLU A 131 46.96 28.09 6.90
CA GLU A 131 47.13 28.15 8.35
C GLU A 131 47.76 26.86 8.90
N LYS A 132 47.24 25.69 8.50
CA LYS A 132 47.81 24.39 8.88
C LYS A 132 49.26 24.23 8.45
N VAL A 133 49.60 24.66 7.22
CA VAL A 133 50.99 24.63 6.74
C VAL A 133 51.90 25.52 7.59
N ILE A 134 51.41 26.68 8.04
CA ILE A 134 52.18 27.60 8.90
C ILE A 134 52.35 27.01 10.31
N GLU A 135 51.30 26.44 10.90
CA GLU A 135 51.36 25.85 12.25
C GLU A 135 52.22 24.59 12.33
N GLU A 136 52.18 23.74 11.31
CA GLU A 136 52.93 22.49 11.26
C GLU A 136 54.40 22.70 10.88
N SER A 137 54.75 23.83 10.25
CA SER A 137 56.11 24.12 9.75
C SER A 137 57.20 24.15 10.86
N PRO A 138 57.03 24.84 12.01
CA PRO A 138 58.02 24.83 13.09
C PRO A 138 58.16 23.46 13.75
N ILE A 139 57.05 22.72 13.88
CA ILE A 139 57.00 21.40 14.51
C ILE A 139 57.71 20.38 13.62
N TYR A 140 57.46 20.42 12.32
CA TYR A 140 58.12 19.56 11.34
C TYR A 140 59.62 19.86 11.25
N GLY A 141 60.01 21.15 11.27
CA GLY A 141 61.40 21.57 11.32
C GLY A 141 62.12 21.04 12.56
N ARG A 142 61.52 21.20 13.75
CA ARG A 142 62.11 20.73 15.02
C ARG A 142 62.18 19.21 15.11
N LYS A 143 61.14 18.49 14.65
CA LYS A 143 61.10 17.03 14.62
C LYS A 143 62.13 16.45 13.66
N LYS A 144 62.28 17.04 12.47
CA LYS A 144 63.32 16.63 11.51
C LYS A 144 64.72 16.85 12.08
N TRP A 145 64.99 17.99 12.71
CA TRP A 145 66.29 18.27 13.33
C TRP A 145 66.64 17.27 14.43
N PHE A 146 65.66 16.91 15.28
CA PHE A 146 65.87 15.95 16.36
C PHE A 146 66.15 14.53 15.83
N VAL A 147 65.38 14.09 14.82
CA VAL A 147 65.56 12.75 14.23
C VAL A 147 66.89 12.65 13.47
N THR A 148 67.23 13.65 12.68
CA THR A 148 68.49 13.64 11.93
C THR A 148 69.70 13.74 12.85
N GLY A 149 69.68 14.65 13.84
CA GLY A 149 70.79 14.78 14.79
C GLY A 149 70.96 13.58 15.71
N HIS A 150 69.86 12.94 16.14
CA HIS A 150 69.93 11.73 16.96
C HIS A 150 70.47 10.53 16.16
N ASN A 151 70.02 10.36 14.91
CA ASN A 151 70.50 9.25 14.08
C ASN A 151 71.97 9.44 13.70
N GLU A 152 72.38 10.65 13.32
CA GLU A 152 73.79 10.94 13.01
C GLU A 152 74.70 10.73 14.22
N GLY A 153 74.27 11.15 15.42
CA GLY A 153 75.03 10.91 16.65
C GLY A 153 75.09 9.44 17.06
N TRP A 154 74.00 8.70 16.88
CA TRP A 154 73.93 7.28 17.18
C TRP A 154 74.78 6.44 16.21
N ASP A 155 74.68 6.72 14.91
CA ASP A 155 75.43 5.99 13.88
C ASP A 155 76.93 6.25 14.00
N ALA A 156 77.35 7.49 14.28
CA ALA A 156 78.75 7.82 14.52
C ALA A 156 79.30 7.12 15.78
N GLY A 157 78.58 7.21 16.91
CA GLY A 157 79.02 6.60 18.17
C GLY A 157 79.03 5.07 18.12
N TYR A 158 78.09 4.46 17.39
CA TYR A 158 78.04 3.01 17.22
C TYR A 158 79.17 2.51 16.30
N ALA A 159 79.49 3.24 15.22
CA ALA A 159 80.59 2.88 14.34
C ALA A 159 81.94 2.97 15.05
N GLU A 160 82.21 4.07 15.75
CA GLU A 160 83.46 4.30 16.48
C GLU A 160 83.64 3.27 17.61
N GLY A 161 82.60 3.03 18.42
CA GLY A 161 82.66 2.05 19.49
C GLY A 161 82.77 0.59 19.02
N TYR A 162 82.21 0.26 17.84
CA TYR A 162 82.32 -1.07 17.27
C TYR A 162 83.70 -1.35 16.67
N ASP A 163 84.30 -0.36 16.00
CA ASP A 163 85.62 -0.50 15.39
C ASP A 163 86.72 -0.59 16.46
N ASP A 164 86.70 0.28 17.49
CA ASP A 164 87.65 0.21 18.62
C ASP A 164 87.54 -1.13 19.36
N GLY A 165 86.32 -1.54 19.72
CA GLY A 165 86.10 -2.80 20.45
C GLY A 165 86.51 -4.04 19.66
N ARG A 166 86.41 -3.99 18.33
CA ARG A 166 86.84 -5.07 17.44
C ARG A 166 88.37 -5.12 17.31
N GLU A 167 89.03 -3.96 17.22
CA GLU A 167 90.49 -3.89 17.11
C GLU A 167 91.14 -4.41 18.40
N ASP A 168 90.71 -3.92 19.56
CA ASP A 168 91.20 -4.36 20.87
C ASP A 168 90.93 -5.85 21.10
N GLY A 169 89.70 -6.31 20.83
CA GLY A 169 89.33 -7.72 21.02
C GLY A 169 90.08 -8.69 20.09
N PHE A 170 90.39 -8.25 18.87
CA PHE A 170 91.18 -9.06 17.93
C PHE A 170 92.65 -9.13 18.35
N GLU A 171 93.25 -8.02 18.78
CA GLU A 171 94.65 -7.98 19.19
C GLU A 171 94.88 -8.79 20.47
N GLU A 172 93.98 -8.67 21.44
CA GLU A 172 94.04 -9.41 22.70
C GLU A 172 93.85 -10.93 22.47
N GLY A 173 92.87 -11.31 21.65
CA GLY A 173 92.63 -12.70 21.26
C GLY A 173 93.82 -13.32 20.49
N ARG A 174 94.45 -12.54 19.60
CA ARG A 174 95.62 -12.98 18.84
C ARG A 174 96.85 -13.19 19.73
N GLN A 175 97.10 -12.30 20.70
CA GLN A 175 98.20 -12.46 21.64
C GLN A 175 98.01 -13.67 22.55
N TYR A 176 96.78 -13.92 23.00
CA TYR A 176 96.46 -15.07 23.83
C TYR A 176 96.64 -16.38 23.05
N GLY A 177 96.12 -16.45 21.82
CA GLY A 177 96.23 -17.64 20.96
C GLY A 177 97.68 -18.00 20.59
N ILE A 178 98.53 -17.01 20.31
CA ILE A 178 99.96 -17.26 20.03
C ILE A 178 100.68 -17.80 21.27
N ARG A 179 100.36 -17.29 22.46
CA ARG A 179 100.98 -17.70 23.73
C ARG A 179 100.60 -19.13 24.09
N GLU A 180 99.31 -19.45 24.03
CA GLU A 180 98.78 -20.78 24.34
C GLU A 180 99.22 -21.85 23.32
N GLY A 181 99.27 -21.48 22.03
CA GLY A 181 99.77 -22.36 20.97
C GLY A 181 101.26 -22.71 21.12
N ARG A 182 102.09 -21.75 21.55
CA ARG A 182 103.51 -22.00 21.82
C ARG A 182 103.74 -22.91 23.02
N GLU A 183 103.00 -22.70 24.11
CA GLU A 183 103.09 -23.54 25.30
C GLU A 183 102.61 -24.97 25.05
N SER A 184 101.51 -25.14 24.32
CA SER A 184 100.96 -26.45 23.99
C SER A 184 101.86 -27.22 23.04
N GLY A 185 102.43 -26.55 22.02
CA GLY A 185 103.43 -27.15 21.13
C GLY A 185 104.69 -27.63 21.84
N PHE A 186 105.17 -26.89 22.84
CA PHE A 186 106.33 -27.29 23.66
C PHE A 186 106.03 -28.51 24.56
N LYS A 187 104.81 -28.58 25.10
CA LYS A 187 104.36 -29.71 25.95
C LYS A 187 104.13 -30.98 25.12
N GLN A 188 103.58 -30.88 23.91
CA GLN A 188 103.38 -32.03 23.02
C GLN A 188 104.70 -32.56 22.42
N GLY A 189 105.68 -31.70 22.12
CA GLY A 189 107.01 -32.12 21.67
C GLY A 189 107.75 -33.00 22.68
N ARG A 190 107.65 -32.68 23.98
CA ARG A 190 108.25 -33.47 25.07
C ARG A 190 107.53 -34.79 25.39
N ILE A 191 106.27 -34.93 25.00
CA ILE A 191 105.47 -36.14 25.21
C ILE A 191 105.72 -37.15 24.08
N MET A 192 105.84 -36.69 22.83
CA MET A 192 106.20 -37.57 21.70
C MET A 192 107.65 -38.09 21.78
N GLU A 193 108.59 -37.30 22.32
CA GLU A 193 109.98 -37.72 22.53
C GLU A 193 110.13 -38.82 23.61
N ARG A 194 109.16 -38.95 24.53
CA ARG A 194 109.11 -40.01 25.53
C ARG A 194 108.35 -41.27 25.08
N GLN A 195 107.53 -41.19 24.03
CA GLN A 195 106.77 -42.35 23.51
C GLN A 195 107.49 -43.09 22.37
N LEU A 196 108.51 -42.50 21.73
CA LEU A 196 109.36 -43.18 20.74
C LEU A 196 110.55 -43.97 21.34
N ALA A 197 110.77 -43.92 22.66
CA ALA A 197 111.88 -44.60 23.35
C ALA A 197 111.45 -45.82 24.21
N LEU A 198 110.16 -46.17 24.22
CA LEU A 198 109.60 -47.28 25.03
C LEU A 198 108.95 -48.39 24.20
N PHE A 199 109.02 -48.32 22.87
CA PHE A 199 108.38 -49.28 21.96
C PHE A 199 109.27 -50.49 21.60
N ASP A 200 110.49 -50.59 22.15
CA ASP A 200 111.49 -51.60 21.76
C ASP A 200 111.84 -52.62 22.86
N ASN A 201 111.09 -52.70 23.97
CA ASN A 201 111.37 -53.68 25.05
C ASN A 201 110.13 -54.04 25.85
N PHE A 202 109.26 -54.94 25.35
CA PHE A 202 108.63 -55.98 26.19
C PHE A 202 107.76 -56.96 25.37
N PHE A 203 108.36 -57.71 24.45
CA PHE A 203 107.83 -59.04 24.11
C PHE A 203 108.23 -60.01 25.23
N THR A 204 107.43 -60.07 26.28
CA THR A 204 107.30 -61.22 27.20
C THR A 204 105.88 -61.11 27.75
N ALA A 205 104.94 -61.92 27.25
CA ALA A 205 104.61 -63.22 27.84
C ALA A 205 104.07 -63.04 29.27
N GLU A 206 102.93 -63.54 29.68
CA GLU A 206 101.89 -64.44 29.16
C GLU A 206 100.74 -64.22 30.20
N VAL A 207 99.46 -64.07 29.82
CA VAL A 207 98.46 -65.16 29.84
C VAL A 207 98.37 -65.77 31.25
N ASP A 208 97.36 -65.45 32.05
CA ASP A 208 96.02 -66.05 32.09
C ASP A 208 95.25 -65.35 33.24
N GLU A 209 93.92 -65.38 33.45
CA GLU A 209 92.90 -66.38 33.17
C GLU A 209 91.52 -65.70 33.37
N ASN A 210 90.48 -66.18 32.68
CA ASN A 210 89.05 -65.85 32.80
C ASN A 210 88.55 -64.59 32.08
N GLY A 211 88.30 -64.78 30.78
CA GLY A 211 87.40 -63.93 30.00
C GLY A 211 85.94 -64.07 30.42
N TYR A 212 85.16 -63.00 30.23
CA TYR A 212 84.25 -62.88 29.09
C TYR A 212 83.73 -61.43 28.99
N THR A 213 83.69 -60.96 27.73
CA THR A 213 82.80 -59.93 27.17
C THR A 213 82.87 -58.49 27.68
N ILE A 214 83.64 -57.64 26.99
CA ILE A 214 83.24 -56.24 26.73
C ILE A 214 83.36 -55.98 25.23
N LEU A 215 82.51 -56.69 24.49
CA LEU A 215 82.11 -56.36 23.12
C LEU A 215 80.96 -55.32 23.16
N SER A 216 81.08 -54.30 24.02
CA SER A 216 80.01 -53.31 24.28
C SER A 216 80.47 -51.85 24.32
N VAL A 217 81.74 -51.55 24.02
CA VAL A 217 82.24 -50.15 23.98
C VAL A 217 82.57 -49.69 22.57
N LEU A 218 82.61 -50.60 21.59
CA LEU A 218 82.72 -50.27 20.16
C LEU A 218 81.38 -49.94 19.47
N MET A 219 80.26 -49.95 20.23
CA MET A 219 78.93 -49.52 19.77
C MET A 219 78.46 -48.22 20.45
N ASN A 220 79.38 -47.38 20.93
CA ASN A 220 79.08 -46.06 21.51
C ASN A 220 79.88 -44.91 20.89
N LEU A 221 80.61 -45.15 19.78
CA LEU A 221 81.36 -44.10 19.07
C LEU A 221 80.75 -43.73 17.70
N MET A 222 79.57 -44.28 17.36
CA MET A 222 78.85 -43.97 16.10
C MET A 222 77.49 -43.29 16.32
N THR A 223 77.21 -42.79 17.53
CA THR A 223 75.90 -42.23 17.93
C THR A 223 75.97 -40.79 18.43
N ILE A 224 77.08 -40.07 18.21
CA ILE A 224 77.26 -38.67 18.69
C ILE A 224 77.38 -37.66 17.53
N VAL A 225 77.33 -38.09 16.26
CA VAL A 225 77.41 -37.19 15.09
C VAL A 225 76.04 -36.93 14.41
N HIS A 226 74.92 -37.42 14.97
CA HIS A 226 73.57 -37.24 14.39
C HIS A 226 72.56 -36.47 15.29
N HIS A 227 73.02 -35.71 16.29
CA HIS A 227 72.16 -34.99 17.24
C HIS A 227 72.37 -33.45 17.32
N ILE A 228 72.66 -32.80 16.18
CA ILE A 228 72.56 -31.31 16.03
C ILE A 228 71.75 -30.95 14.76
N ALA A 229 70.64 -31.64 14.52
CA ALA A 229 69.71 -31.30 13.43
C ALA A 229 68.28 -31.77 13.70
N PHE A 230 67.76 -31.58 14.92
CA PHE A 230 66.32 -31.63 15.19
C PHE A 230 66.04 -31.04 16.59
N THR A 231 64.94 -30.29 16.74
CA THR A 231 64.37 -29.69 17.97
C THR A 231 64.57 -28.17 18.18
N CYS A 232 63.68 -27.36 17.61
CA CYS A 232 62.84 -26.41 18.35
C CYS A 232 61.88 -25.68 17.40
N SER A 233 60.66 -26.18 17.27
CA SER A 233 59.49 -25.45 16.75
C SER A 233 58.21 -26.14 17.21
N PHE A 234 57.63 -25.66 18.31
CA PHE A 234 56.27 -25.88 18.87
C PHE A 234 56.34 -25.29 20.30
N PHE A 235 55.47 -24.44 20.86
CA PHE A 235 54.05 -24.11 20.71
C PHE A 235 53.80 -22.75 21.41
N ALA A 236 52.95 -21.86 20.87
CA ALA A 236 51.90 -21.12 21.62
C ALA A 236 51.21 -20.05 20.75
N GLN A 237 49.90 -20.24 20.52
CA GLN A 237 48.90 -19.32 19.90
C GLN A 237 48.31 -18.34 20.98
N PRO A 238 47.26 -17.47 20.80
CA PRO A 238 46.27 -17.33 19.69
C PRO A 238 45.67 -15.93 19.27
N LEU A 239 45.17 -15.85 18.01
CA LEU A 239 43.92 -15.28 17.36
C LEU A 239 43.25 -13.92 17.78
N PRO A 240 42.28 -13.31 17.01
CA PRO A 240 41.83 -13.49 15.59
C PRO A 240 41.41 -12.21 14.73
N SER A 241 41.50 -12.36 13.38
CA SER A 241 40.56 -11.97 12.25
C SER A 241 40.09 -10.51 11.96
N PRO A 242 39.50 -10.16 10.78
CA PRO A 242 39.45 -10.75 9.42
C PRO A 242 39.80 -9.74 8.26
N GLY A 243 40.00 -10.22 7.03
CA GLY A 243 40.19 -9.33 5.86
C GLY A 243 39.84 -9.97 4.52
N LEU A 244 38.67 -9.59 3.99
CA LEU A 244 38.11 -9.97 2.69
C LEU A 244 38.95 -9.47 1.51
N ALA A 245 39.31 -10.36 0.59
CA ALA A 245 39.72 -10.01 -0.77
C ALA A 245 38.68 -10.52 -1.76
N SER A 246 37.75 -9.63 -2.14
CA SER A 246 36.80 -9.85 -3.23
C SER A 246 37.37 -9.31 -4.53
N GLY A 247 37.81 -10.20 -5.43
CA GLY A 247 38.00 -9.87 -6.83
C GLY A 247 36.69 -10.13 -7.60
N ARG A 248 35.97 -9.09 -8.02
CA ARG A 248 34.95 -9.20 -9.07
C ARG A 248 35.05 -8.07 -10.09
N ARG A 249 34.98 -8.52 -11.34
CA ARG A 249 35.13 -7.80 -12.60
C ARG A 249 34.05 -6.71 -12.77
N ARG A 250 34.44 -5.57 -13.33
CA ARG A 250 33.52 -4.56 -13.90
C ARG A 250 32.88 -5.09 -15.20
N PRO A 251 31.57 -4.88 -15.43
CA PRO A 251 31.01 -4.69 -16.76
C PRO A 251 30.74 -3.20 -17.05
N LYS A 252 30.81 -2.87 -18.34
CA LYS A 252 30.72 -1.52 -18.91
C LYS A 252 29.26 -1.09 -19.13
N ASN A 253 28.98 0.16 -18.79
CA ASN A 253 28.05 1.14 -19.38
C ASN A 253 26.64 0.69 -19.80
N LEU A 254 25.65 1.00 -18.96
CA LEU A 254 24.27 1.32 -19.38
C LEU A 254 24.08 2.85 -19.31
N PRO A 255 23.29 3.48 -20.20
CA PRO A 255 23.08 4.93 -20.17
C PRO A 255 22.25 5.33 -18.94
N SER A 256 22.87 6.06 -18.00
CA SER A 256 22.18 6.63 -16.84
C SER A 256 21.66 8.04 -17.17
N LEU A 257 20.38 8.28 -16.89
CA LEU A 257 19.83 9.64 -16.86
C LEU A 257 20.51 10.44 -15.74
N PRO A 258 20.78 11.75 -15.94
CA PRO A 258 21.44 12.56 -14.93
C PRO A 258 20.55 12.71 -13.68
N LEU A 259 21.17 12.54 -12.51
CA LEU A 259 20.59 12.61 -11.16
C LEU A 259 19.91 13.94 -10.80
N SER A 260 19.87 14.91 -11.71
CA SER A 260 19.15 16.18 -11.57
C SER A 260 17.65 16.10 -11.90
N ALA A 261 17.13 14.90 -12.21
CA ALA A 261 15.69 14.67 -12.35
C ALA A 261 14.96 14.42 -11.01
N PHE A 262 15.69 14.28 -9.90
CA PHE A 262 15.12 13.87 -8.60
C PHE A 262 15.71 14.63 -7.40
N SER A 263 15.78 15.96 -7.48
CA SER A 263 16.03 16.79 -6.28
C SER A 263 14.91 17.81 -6.16
N PRO A 264 14.08 17.79 -5.10
CA PRO A 264 13.06 18.82 -4.90
C PRO A 264 13.75 20.13 -4.46
N PRO A 265 13.37 21.29 -5.01
CA PRO A 265 13.88 22.56 -4.51
C PRO A 265 13.22 22.88 -3.16
N SER A 266 14.04 23.28 -2.20
CA SER A 266 13.65 23.77 -0.89
C SER A 266 12.73 25.00 -1.01
N THR A 267 11.50 24.83 -0.51
CA THR A 267 10.58 25.81 0.07
C THR A 267 10.92 27.31 0.00
N GLY A 268 10.00 28.09 -0.60
CA GLY A 268 9.86 29.52 -0.35
C GLY A 268 8.99 30.27 -1.38
N THR A 269 7.69 30.41 -1.08
CA THR A 269 6.69 31.37 -1.64
C THR A 269 6.34 31.23 -3.13
N SER A 270 5.27 30.48 -3.45
CA SER A 270 3.87 30.95 -3.58
C SER A 270 3.60 31.65 -4.91
N ASP A 271 3.15 30.86 -5.86
CA ASP A 271 2.04 31.16 -6.77
C ASP A 271 1.92 30.12 -7.89
N MET A 272 2.67 29.01 -7.85
CA MET A 272 2.70 27.95 -8.85
C MET A 272 1.32 27.31 -9.11
N PHE A 273 1.01 27.16 -10.39
CA PHE A 273 -0.19 26.51 -10.88
C PHE A 273 -0.14 25.08 -10.38
N PRO A 274 -1.16 24.60 -9.66
CA PRO A 274 -1.03 23.37 -8.93
C PRO A 274 -0.92 22.25 -9.96
N LEU A 275 0.29 21.72 -10.14
CA LEU A 275 0.43 20.34 -10.55
C LEU A 275 -0.50 19.54 -9.61
N PRO A 276 -1.33 18.62 -10.12
CA PRO A 276 -2.09 17.75 -9.22
C PRO A 276 -1.08 17.21 -8.21
N PRO A 277 -1.36 17.36 -6.89
CA PRO A 277 -0.41 16.97 -5.86
C PRO A 277 0.07 15.57 -6.19
N THR A 278 1.39 15.37 -6.12
CA THR A 278 1.95 14.02 -6.28
C THR A 278 1.14 13.12 -5.35
N PRO A 279 0.67 11.93 -5.75
CA PRO A 279 -0.26 11.14 -4.92
C PRO A 279 0.28 10.87 -3.50
N SER A 280 1.60 10.89 -3.32
CA SER A 280 2.27 10.84 -2.01
C SER A 280 2.09 12.09 -1.14
N ALA A 281 1.69 13.24 -1.69
CA ALA A 281 1.54 14.55 -1.05
C ALA A 281 0.10 14.89 -0.63
N LEU A 282 -0.89 14.09 -1.02
CA LEU A 282 -2.25 14.19 -0.49
C LEU A 282 -2.31 13.50 0.88
N PHE A 283 -2.48 14.30 1.92
CA PHE A 283 -2.70 13.83 3.28
C PHE A 283 -4.04 14.38 3.77
N PRO A 284 -4.85 13.56 4.45
CA PRO A 284 -6.05 14.07 5.08
C PRO A 284 -5.67 15.04 6.20
N GLY A 285 -6.48 16.09 6.40
CA GLY A 285 -6.25 17.05 7.47
C GLY A 285 -6.43 16.45 8.88
N GLU A 286 -7.28 15.43 8.98
CA GLU A 286 -7.55 14.67 10.20
C GLU A 286 -7.83 13.21 9.82
N VAL A 287 -7.46 12.25 10.66
CA VAL A 287 -7.83 10.83 10.47
C VAL A 287 -8.71 10.37 11.61
N ILE A 288 -9.85 9.79 11.25
CA ILE A 288 -10.73 9.07 12.15
C ILE A 288 -10.71 7.60 11.78
N ASP A 289 -10.27 6.76 12.71
CA ASP A 289 -10.31 5.31 12.54
C ASP A 289 -11.68 4.76 12.94
N ALA A 290 -12.52 4.42 11.95
CA ALA A 290 -13.87 3.95 12.23
C ALA A 290 -13.97 2.44 12.51
N HIS A 291 -12.85 1.71 12.55
CA HIS A 291 -12.83 0.28 12.82
C HIS A 291 -11.61 -0.09 13.67
N LEU A 292 -11.66 0.26 14.95
CA LEU A 292 -10.61 -0.05 15.90
C LEU A 292 -11.10 -1.08 16.93
N ARG A 293 -10.40 -2.20 17.05
CA ARG A 293 -10.75 -3.20 18.08
C ARG A 293 -10.26 -2.77 19.46
N SER A 294 -11.01 -3.12 20.50
CA SER A 294 -10.64 -2.82 21.89
C SER A 294 -9.25 -3.31 22.31
N ASP A 295 -8.78 -4.46 21.79
CA ASP A 295 -7.43 -5.00 22.01
C ASP A 295 -6.31 -4.23 21.28
N ALA A 296 -6.67 -3.45 20.27
CA ALA A 296 -5.75 -2.62 19.51
C ALA A 296 -5.68 -1.17 20.03
N LEU A 297 -6.48 -0.82 21.05
CA LEU A 297 -6.53 0.54 21.62
C LEU A 297 -5.18 0.97 22.23
N GLU A 298 -4.42 0.06 22.84
CA GLU A 298 -3.07 0.38 23.34
C GLU A 298 -2.11 0.84 22.22
N ARG A 299 -2.39 0.46 20.97
CA ARG A 299 -1.66 0.85 19.76
C ARG A 299 -2.33 2.01 19.00
N ALA A 300 -3.53 2.41 19.39
CA ALA A 300 -4.22 3.57 18.83
C ALA A 300 -3.66 4.83 19.46
N GLY A 301 -3.00 5.67 18.66
CA GLY A 301 -2.12 6.73 19.15
C GLY A 301 -0.69 6.59 18.64
N LEU A 302 -0.36 5.49 17.95
CA LEU A 302 0.76 5.51 17.02
C LEU A 302 0.44 6.43 15.84
N ASP A 303 1.42 7.27 15.54
CA ASP A 303 1.47 8.07 14.32
C ASP A 303 1.27 7.17 13.09
N LEU A 304 0.18 7.38 12.34
CA LEU A 304 -0.08 6.66 11.10
C LEU A 304 0.73 7.28 9.98
N ALA A 305 2.02 6.95 9.94
CA ALA A 305 2.95 7.40 8.90
C ALA A 305 3.04 8.93 8.75
N GLY A 306 3.11 9.67 9.86
CA GLY A 306 3.22 11.13 9.92
C GLY A 306 1.89 11.87 10.09
N THR A 307 0.78 11.15 10.30
CA THR A 307 -0.57 11.71 10.49
C THR A 307 -1.16 11.28 11.83
N GLU A 308 -1.52 12.27 12.65
CA GLU A 308 -2.15 12.03 13.95
C GLU A 308 -3.60 11.57 13.78
N VAL A 309 -3.96 10.49 14.48
CA VAL A 309 -5.33 9.99 14.57
C VAL A 309 -6.08 10.83 15.59
N ALA A 310 -7.03 11.64 15.15
CA ALA A 310 -7.76 12.53 16.05
C ALA A 310 -9.00 11.88 16.66
N GLY A 311 -9.52 10.80 16.05
CA GLY A 311 -10.63 10.07 16.64
C GLY A 311 -10.72 8.60 16.24
N ALA A 312 -11.47 7.84 17.03
CA ALA A 312 -11.67 6.41 16.79
C ALA A 312 -13.09 5.94 17.14
N VAL A 313 -13.53 4.88 16.45
CA VAL A 313 -14.73 4.11 16.78
C VAL A 313 -14.29 2.74 17.28
N LEU A 314 -14.68 2.41 18.51
CA LEU A 314 -14.20 1.22 19.19
C LEU A 314 -15.19 0.07 19.06
N LEU A 315 -14.70 -1.07 18.60
CA LEU A 315 -15.43 -2.33 18.58
C LEU A 315 -15.10 -3.13 19.83
N LEU A 316 -16.12 -3.41 20.63
CA LEU A 316 -15.98 -4.21 21.84
C LEU A 316 -16.08 -5.71 21.53
N ASN A 317 -15.32 -6.52 22.27
CA ASN A 317 -15.46 -7.99 22.23
C ASN A 317 -16.64 -8.45 23.09
N ASP A 318 -16.87 -7.77 24.22
CA ASP A 318 -17.91 -8.07 25.18
C ASP A 318 -18.88 -6.88 25.29
N PRO A 319 -20.15 -7.10 25.67
CA PRO A 319 -21.15 -6.05 25.76
C PRO A 319 -20.91 -5.05 26.91
N SER A 320 -19.97 -5.33 27.82
CA SER A 320 -19.59 -4.42 28.89
C SER A 320 -18.57 -3.38 28.43
N ILE A 321 -18.81 -2.12 28.77
CA ILE A 321 -17.85 -1.03 28.53
C ILE A 321 -16.72 -1.15 29.57
N PRO A 322 -15.45 -1.28 29.16
CA PRO A 322 -14.34 -1.25 30.09
C PRO A 322 -14.30 0.07 30.88
N GLU A 323 -14.29 0.03 32.21
CA GLU A 323 -14.32 1.24 33.07
C GLU A 323 -13.10 2.17 32.87
N GLY A 324 -12.00 1.70 32.26
CA GLY A 324 -10.79 2.47 31.96
C GLY A 324 -10.77 3.17 30.58
N LEU A 325 -11.84 3.04 29.78
CA LEU A 325 -11.84 3.41 28.36
C LEU A 325 -11.79 4.93 28.12
N LEU A 326 -12.38 5.71 29.05
CA LEU A 326 -12.25 7.16 29.09
C LEU A 326 -10.84 7.61 29.53
N GLN A 327 -10.20 6.85 30.42
CA GLN A 327 -8.83 7.13 30.88
C GLN A 327 -7.80 6.87 29.79
N SER A 328 -7.93 5.77 29.02
CA SER A 328 -7.03 5.46 27.91
C SER A 328 -7.15 6.48 26.75
N SER A 329 -8.37 6.90 26.40
CA SER A 329 -8.61 7.97 25.41
C SER A 329 -7.92 9.29 25.76
N LEU A 330 -8.00 9.70 27.03
CA LEU A 330 -7.35 10.92 27.53
C LEU A 330 -5.81 10.82 27.52
N THR A 331 -5.24 9.63 27.69
CA THR A 331 -3.77 9.44 27.69
C THR A 331 -3.15 9.44 26.29
N GLN A 332 -3.92 9.11 25.25
CA GLN A 332 -3.42 8.95 23.88
C GLN A 332 -3.78 10.12 22.95
N ASN A 333 -4.45 11.17 23.45
CA ASN A 333 -4.96 12.31 22.66
C ASN A 333 -5.97 11.92 21.53
N VAL A 334 -6.53 10.72 21.55
CA VAL A 334 -7.52 10.25 20.55
C VAL A 334 -8.93 10.41 21.10
N ARG A 335 -9.81 11.13 20.39
CA ARG A 335 -11.22 11.29 20.79
C ARG A 335 -12.06 10.09 20.34
N ILE A 336 -12.68 9.39 21.29
CA ILE A 336 -13.64 8.32 20.94
C ILE A 336 -14.94 8.96 20.46
N LEU A 337 -15.35 8.60 19.24
CA LEU A 337 -16.56 9.12 18.60
C LEU A 337 -17.78 8.26 18.89
N SER A 338 -17.62 6.94 18.89
CA SER A 338 -18.69 5.98 19.17
C SER A 338 -18.11 4.67 19.68
N VAL A 339 -18.89 3.94 20.47
CA VAL A 339 -18.58 2.59 20.94
C VAL A 339 -19.58 1.62 20.33
N ALA A 340 -19.09 0.65 19.57
CA ALA A 340 -19.88 -0.37 18.90
C ALA A 340 -19.98 -1.63 19.77
N THR A 341 -21.18 -1.90 20.26
CA THR A 341 -21.49 -3.00 21.18
C THR A 341 -21.88 -4.25 20.40
N PRO A 342 -21.25 -5.42 20.65
CA PRO A 342 -21.54 -6.65 19.92
C PRO A 342 -22.91 -7.23 20.27
N PHE A 343 -23.60 -7.76 19.26
CA PHE A 343 -24.78 -8.63 19.42
C PHE A 343 -24.71 -9.80 18.43
N GLU A 344 -25.37 -10.90 18.76
CA GLU A 344 -25.43 -12.08 17.89
C GLU A 344 -26.70 -12.10 17.05
N LEU A 345 -26.64 -12.61 15.81
CA LEU A 345 -27.81 -12.81 14.95
C LEU A 345 -28.68 -14.01 15.35
N SER A 346 -28.26 -14.79 16.33
CA SER A 346 -28.89 -16.04 16.78
C SER A 346 -30.19 -15.83 17.58
N ALA A 347 -30.25 -14.75 18.37
CA ALA A 347 -31.39 -14.44 19.22
C ALA A 347 -31.46 -12.93 19.53
N ILE A 348 -32.67 -12.44 19.82
CA ILE A 348 -32.88 -11.07 20.29
C ILE A 348 -32.25 -10.93 21.69
N PRO A 349 -31.34 -9.97 21.92
CA PRO A 349 -30.76 -9.74 23.23
C PRO A 349 -31.84 -9.38 24.27
N SER A 350 -31.93 -10.15 25.36
CA SER A 350 -32.92 -9.94 26.43
C SER A 350 -32.52 -8.84 27.42
N ASP A 351 -31.21 -8.64 27.61
CA ASP A 351 -30.62 -7.62 28.46
C ASP A 351 -29.95 -6.56 27.58
N TYR A 352 -30.73 -5.81 26.81
CA TYR A 352 -30.23 -4.59 26.18
C TYR A 352 -30.47 -3.43 27.13
N PRO A 353 -29.47 -3.03 27.92
CA PRO A 353 -29.57 -1.80 28.69
C PRO A 353 -29.77 -0.62 27.72
N ASP A 354 -30.81 0.17 27.95
CA ASP A 354 -30.97 1.52 27.37
C ASP A 354 -29.79 2.38 27.85
N HIS A 355 -28.62 2.18 27.27
CA HIS A 355 -27.39 2.90 27.61
C HIS A 355 -27.28 4.25 26.91
N SER A 356 -28.38 4.70 26.28
CA SER A 356 -28.49 5.88 25.42
C SER A 356 -27.90 7.16 26.03
N GLU A 357 -27.68 7.26 27.35
CA GLU A 357 -27.17 8.49 27.97
C GLU A 357 -26.14 8.32 29.11
N SER A 358 -25.71 7.10 29.48
CA SER A 358 -24.98 6.92 30.75
C SER A 358 -23.50 7.33 30.76
N SER A 359 -22.86 7.48 29.59
CA SER A 359 -21.41 7.80 29.48
C SER A 359 -21.07 9.02 28.62
N GLY A 360 -22.06 9.69 28.01
CA GLY A 360 -21.86 10.84 27.13
C GLY A 360 -21.23 10.53 25.76
N ILE A 361 -20.92 9.26 25.46
CA ILE A 361 -20.41 8.80 24.16
C ILE A 361 -21.53 8.10 23.38
N PRO A 362 -21.76 8.45 22.10
CA PRO A 362 -22.69 7.72 21.22
C PRO A 362 -22.40 6.21 21.18
N GLN A 363 -23.44 5.39 21.18
CA GLN A 363 -23.33 3.95 21.05
C GLN A 363 -23.92 3.45 19.74
N SER A 364 -23.24 2.50 19.13
CA SER A 364 -23.69 1.78 17.94
C SER A 364 -23.76 0.29 18.20
N LEU A 365 -24.44 -0.45 17.33
CA LEU A 365 -24.52 -1.90 17.40
C LEU A 365 -23.58 -2.52 16.36
N TYR A 366 -22.95 -3.63 16.73
CA TYR A 366 -22.02 -4.39 15.90
C TYR A 366 -22.44 -5.86 15.84
N THR A 367 -22.44 -6.46 14.65
CA THR A 367 -22.71 -7.89 14.47
C THR A 367 -21.83 -8.50 13.39
N SER A 368 -21.62 -9.81 13.46
CA SER A 368 -20.97 -10.59 12.39
C SER A 368 -21.99 -11.40 11.59
N TYR A 369 -21.80 -11.46 10.28
CA TYR A 369 -22.53 -12.32 9.36
C TYR A 369 -21.60 -13.40 8.81
N ALA A 370 -21.78 -14.63 9.28
CA ALA A 370 -21.05 -15.82 8.85
C ALA A 370 -21.93 -16.80 8.04
N ALA A 371 -21.29 -17.80 7.42
CA ALA A 371 -21.95 -18.83 6.61
C ALA A 371 -23.02 -19.64 7.38
N SER A 372 -22.95 -19.68 8.71
CA SER A 372 -23.97 -20.31 9.57
C SER A 372 -25.36 -19.67 9.44
N HIS A 373 -25.43 -18.40 9.02
CA HIS A 373 -26.70 -17.68 8.86
C HIS A 373 -27.32 -17.82 7.46
N GLU A 374 -26.65 -18.56 6.55
CA GLU A 374 -27.19 -18.85 5.21
C GLU A 374 -28.33 -19.89 5.26
N ALA A 375 -28.43 -20.68 6.34
CA ALA A 375 -29.49 -21.69 6.52
C ALA A 375 -30.87 -21.04 6.74
N PRO A 376 -31.98 -21.59 6.19
CA PRO A 376 -33.30 -20.93 6.22
C PRO A 376 -33.83 -20.57 7.61
N GLU A 377 -33.62 -21.43 8.61
CA GLU A 377 -34.07 -21.22 9.99
C GLU A 377 -33.25 -20.10 10.66
N ALA A 378 -31.92 -20.20 10.61
CA ALA A 378 -31.01 -19.20 11.15
C ALA A 378 -31.17 -17.83 10.46
N ARG A 379 -31.49 -17.83 9.17
CA ARG A 379 -31.75 -16.63 8.38
C ARG A 379 -33.00 -15.89 8.83
N SER A 380 -34.07 -16.64 9.15
CA SER A 380 -35.32 -16.04 9.62
C SER A 380 -35.11 -15.36 10.97
N GLN A 381 -34.36 -16.00 11.87
CA GLN A 381 -33.94 -15.42 13.14
C GLN A 381 -33.04 -14.19 12.94
N ALA A 382 -32.06 -14.26 12.04
CA ALA A 382 -31.18 -13.13 11.74
C ALA A 382 -31.96 -11.90 11.22
N ILE A 383 -33.01 -12.11 10.43
CA ILE A 383 -33.89 -11.02 9.96
C ILE A 383 -34.62 -10.36 11.14
N GLU A 384 -35.18 -11.14 12.06
CA GLU A 384 -35.87 -10.61 13.24
C GLU A 384 -34.92 -9.84 14.16
N THR A 385 -33.73 -10.38 14.41
CA THR A 385 -32.70 -9.74 15.24
C THR A 385 -32.18 -8.45 14.60
N LEU A 386 -31.96 -8.43 13.28
CA LEU A 386 -31.56 -7.19 12.58
C LEU A 386 -32.65 -6.13 12.60
N ARG A 387 -33.93 -6.51 12.47
CA ARG A 387 -35.06 -5.57 12.63
C ARG A 387 -35.08 -4.95 14.02
N TRP A 388 -34.84 -5.77 15.04
CA TRP A 388 -34.67 -5.28 16.41
C TRP A 388 -33.49 -4.29 16.49
N ALA A 389 -32.33 -4.62 15.92
CA ALA A 389 -31.15 -3.74 15.95
C ALA A 389 -31.41 -2.40 15.25
N PHE A 390 -32.07 -2.41 14.08
CA PHE A 390 -32.44 -1.19 13.37
C PHE A 390 -33.50 -0.35 14.11
N SER A 391 -34.35 -0.98 14.92
CA SER A 391 -35.35 -0.23 15.71
C SER A 391 -34.74 0.47 16.92
N ASN A 392 -33.69 -0.13 17.50
CA ASN A 392 -33.09 0.31 18.76
C ASN A 392 -31.80 1.11 18.60
N SER A 393 -31.15 1.06 17.43
CA SER A 393 -29.93 1.82 17.14
C SER A 393 -30.08 2.72 15.92
N ARG A 394 -29.40 3.87 15.96
CA ARG A 394 -29.25 4.77 14.81
C ARG A 394 -28.33 4.19 13.74
N LEU A 395 -27.40 3.33 14.15
CA LEU A 395 -26.40 2.73 13.27
C LEU A 395 -26.11 1.28 13.65
N VAL A 396 -25.99 0.44 12.64
CA VAL A 396 -25.60 -0.96 12.77
C VAL A 396 -24.42 -1.26 11.85
N ASP A 397 -23.32 -1.71 12.46
CA ASP A 397 -22.16 -2.27 11.80
C ASP A 397 -22.36 -3.77 11.57
N ILE A 398 -22.19 -4.22 10.33
CA ILE A 398 -22.26 -5.64 9.95
C ILE A 398 -20.91 -6.06 9.35
N ASP A 399 -20.22 -6.96 10.04
CA ASP A 399 -18.98 -7.58 9.56
C ASP A 399 -19.29 -8.83 8.73
N VAL A 400 -19.02 -8.78 7.43
CA VAL A 400 -19.35 -9.87 6.51
C VAL A 400 -18.17 -10.85 6.43
N GLN A 401 -18.27 -11.99 7.10
CA GLN A 401 -17.18 -12.98 7.18
C GLN A 401 -17.23 -14.04 6.07
N SER A 402 -18.34 -14.16 5.34
CA SER A 402 -18.46 -15.05 4.19
C SER A 402 -18.09 -14.33 2.88
N ASP A 403 -17.56 -15.09 1.92
CA ASP A 403 -17.26 -14.57 0.57
C ASP A 403 -18.54 -14.42 -0.26
N ILE A 404 -19.35 -13.42 0.09
CA ILE A 404 -20.60 -13.09 -0.61
C ILE A 404 -20.31 -12.36 -1.92
N MET A 405 -19.22 -11.60 -2.00
CA MET A 405 -19.01 -10.70 -3.14
C MET A 405 -18.56 -11.46 -4.39
N SER A 406 -17.85 -12.57 -4.25
CA SER A 406 -17.46 -13.42 -5.39
C SER A 406 -18.58 -14.36 -5.84
N ASN A 407 -19.51 -14.72 -4.93
CA ASN A 407 -20.46 -15.81 -5.10
C ASN A 407 -21.91 -15.34 -5.17
N VAL A 408 -22.54 -15.51 -6.34
CA VAL A 408 -23.91 -15.07 -6.64
C VAL A 408 -24.95 -15.67 -5.68
N ALA A 409 -24.88 -16.96 -5.39
CA ALA A 409 -25.89 -17.62 -4.55
C ALA A 409 -25.86 -17.09 -3.10
N LYS A 410 -24.65 -16.85 -2.57
CA LYS A 410 -24.48 -16.28 -1.23
C LYS A 410 -24.88 -14.81 -1.17
N TYR A 411 -24.59 -14.07 -2.25
CA TYR A 411 -24.99 -12.68 -2.40
C TYR A 411 -26.52 -12.54 -2.37
N GLU A 412 -27.26 -13.34 -3.16
CA GLU A 412 -28.73 -13.29 -3.19
C GLU A 412 -29.34 -13.56 -1.81
N VAL A 413 -28.78 -14.50 -1.05
CA VAL A 413 -29.21 -14.78 0.32
C VAL A 413 -28.96 -13.61 1.27
N PHE A 414 -27.81 -12.94 1.15
CA PHE A 414 -27.49 -11.76 1.95
C PHE A 414 -28.34 -10.55 1.56
N GLU A 415 -28.53 -10.31 0.26
CA GLU A 415 -29.34 -9.21 -0.27
C GLU A 415 -30.81 -9.34 0.13
N ASP A 416 -31.42 -10.53 0.02
CA ASP A 416 -32.79 -10.76 0.47
C ASP A 416 -32.91 -10.70 2.01
N LEU A 417 -31.84 -10.98 2.77
CA LEU A 417 -31.81 -10.74 4.22
C LEU A 417 -31.84 -9.24 4.53
N LEU A 418 -30.99 -8.44 3.88
CA LEU A 418 -30.98 -6.98 4.05
C LEU A 418 -32.30 -6.36 3.60
N MET A 419 -32.85 -6.79 2.46
CA MET A 419 -34.12 -6.31 1.93
C MET A 419 -35.27 -6.60 2.90
N LYS A 420 -35.35 -7.82 3.46
CA LYS A 420 -36.40 -8.19 4.43
C LYS A 420 -36.20 -7.51 5.78
N ALA A 421 -34.97 -7.32 6.23
CA ALA A 421 -34.67 -6.63 7.49
C ALA A 421 -34.97 -5.12 7.41
N THR A 422 -34.86 -4.52 6.22
CA THR A 422 -35.11 -3.08 6.00
C THR A 422 -36.53 -2.74 5.51
N ALA A 423 -37.32 -3.74 5.08
CA ALA A 423 -38.66 -3.53 4.53
C ALA A 423 -39.63 -2.77 5.45
N GLU A 424 -39.52 -2.97 6.76
CA GLU A 424 -40.41 -2.35 7.77
C GLU A 424 -39.89 -1.00 8.26
N LEU A 425 -38.70 -0.57 7.83
CA LEU A 425 -38.07 0.69 8.21
C LEU A 425 -38.56 1.92 7.42
N ALA A 426 -39.63 1.78 6.64
CA ALA A 426 -40.13 2.77 5.67
C ALA A 426 -40.79 4.03 6.28
N GLY A 427 -40.35 4.47 7.46
CA GLY A 427 -40.72 5.74 8.11
C GLY A 427 -39.58 6.75 8.14
N ASP A 428 -39.83 7.93 8.72
CA ASP A 428 -38.93 9.11 8.81
C ASP A 428 -37.56 8.85 9.49
N ARG A 429 -37.30 7.63 9.95
CA ARG A 429 -36.10 7.21 10.69
C ARG A 429 -35.14 6.45 9.77
N LYS A 430 -34.23 7.18 9.12
CA LYS A 430 -33.16 6.61 8.27
C LYS A 430 -32.03 6.05 9.14
N VAL A 431 -32.05 4.75 9.39
CA VAL A 431 -30.93 4.04 10.05
C VAL A 431 -29.79 3.85 9.07
N SER A 432 -28.57 4.12 9.52
CA SER A 432 -27.36 3.91 8.71
C SER A 432 -26.83 2.50 8.89
N ILE A 433 -26.60 1.80 7.78
CA ILE A 433 -26.05 0.44 7.75
C ILE A 433 -24.62 0.54 7.26
N VAL A 434 -23.68 -0.04 7.98
CA VAL A 434 -22.26 0.00 7.61
C VAL A 434 -21.75 -1.42 7.44
N LEU A 435 -21.24 -1.74 6.25
CA LEU A 435 -20.68 -3.05 5.94
C LEU A 435 -19.16 -3.04 6.05
N SER A 436 -18.61 -4.01 6.79
CA SER A 436 -17.17 -4.25 6.92
C SER A 436 -16.77 -5.54 6.20
N ASN A 437 -15.48 -5.69 5.86
CA ASN A 437 -14.91 -6.87 5.20
C ASN A 437 -15.50 -7.23 3.80
N ILE A 438 -16.09 -6.24 3.12
CA ILE A 438 -16.48 -6.35 1.70
C ILE A 438 -15.54 -5.59 0.76
N LEU A 439 -14.72 -4.68 1.31
CA LEU A 439 -13.80 -3.82 0.57
C LEU A 439 -12.44 -3.72 1.29
N PRO A 440 -11.37 -4.31 0.72
CA PRO A 440 -11.39 -5.25 -0.40
C PRO A 440 -12.07 -6.58 -0.02
N PRO A 441 -12.65 -7.33 -0.98
CA PRO A 441 -13.21 -8.64 -0.69
C PRO A 441 -12.09 -9.66 -0.36
N PRO A 442 -12.37 -10.70 0.45
CA PRO A 442 -11.46 -11.82 0.65
C PRO A 442 -11.10 -12.49 -0.69
N HIS A 443 -9.82 -12.70 -0.95
CA HIS A 443 -9.32 -13.27 -2.21
C HIS A 443 -7.94 -13.92 -2.03
N ASP A 444 -7.59 -14.85 -2.92
CA ASP A 444 -6.27 -15.45 -2.98
C ASP A 444 -5.32 -14.62 -3.87
N LEU A 445 -4.21 -14.16 -3.29
CA LEU A 445 -3.23 -13.32 -3.97
C LEU A 445 -2.38 -14.07 -5.01
N SER A 446 -2.53 -15.39 -5.17
CA SER A 446 -1.77 -16.20 -6.13
C SER A 446 -2.06 -15.86 -7.61
N LEU A 447 -3.20 -15.22 -7.90
CA LEU A 447 -3.62 -14.91 -9.27
C LEU A 447 -3.09 -13.53 -9.74
N PRO A 448 -2.46 -13.46 -10.94
CA PRO A 448 -2.07 -12.18 -11.56
C PRO A 448 -3.28 -11.30 -11.88
N ILE A 449 -3.13 -9.98 -11.71
CA ILE A 449 -4.21 -8.99 -11.90
C ILE A 449 -4.90 -9.07 -13.27
N VAL A 450 -4.16 -9.35 -14.34
CA VAL A 450 -4.71 -9.43 -15.71
C VAL A 450 -5.69 -10.59 -15.84
N LYS A 451 -5.43 -11.71 -15.15
CA LYS A 451 -6.36 -12.84 -15.12
C LYS A 451 -7.56 -12.53 -14.21
N LEU A 452 -7.32 -11.83 -13.11
CA LEU A 452 -8.35 -11.45 -12.16
C LEU A 452 -9.40 -10.51 -12.78
N LEU A 453 -9.01 -9.58 -13.65
CA LEU A 453 -9.94 -8.71 -14.38
C LEU A 453 -10.92 -9.48 -15.28
N ALA A 454 -10.52 -10.66 -15.77
CA ALA A 454 -11.36 -11.52 -16.58
C ALA A 454 -12.11 -12.58 -15.75
N ASP A 455 -11.80 -12.71 -14.46
CA ASP A 455 -12.34 -13.74 -13.59
C ASP A 455 -13.81 -13.46 -13.23
N PRO A 456 -14.68 -14.48 -13.20
CA PRO A 456 -16.07 -14.31 -12.79
C PRO A 456 -16.22 -13.70 -11.39
N SER A 457 -15.31 -14.00 -10.44
CA SER A 457 -15.37 -13.45 -9.08
C SER A 457 -15.29 -11.93 -9.05
N TYR A 458 -14.44 -11.33 -9.89
CA TYR A 458 -14.31 -9.88 -9.99
C TYR A 458 -15.52 -9.24 -10.70
N ARG A 459 -16.05 -9.88 -11.74
CA ARG A 459 -17.28 -9.40 -12.40
C ARG A 459 -18.49 -9.45 -11.47
N ASN A 460 -18.61 -10.52 -10.70
CA ASN A 460 -19.64 -10.65 -9.66
C ASN A 460 -19.47 -9.56 -8.60
N TYR A 461 -18.24 -9.34 -8.13
CA TYR A 461 -17.94 -8.24 -7.21
C TYR A 461 -18.40 -6.88 -7.75
N GLN A 462 -18.12 -6.56 -9.01
CA GLN A 462 -18.58 -5.32 -9.65
C GLN A 462 -20.10 -5.20 -9.66
N ALA A 463 -20.80 -6.26 -10.10
CA ALA A 463 -22.26 -6.30 -10.15
C ALA A 463 -22.90 -6.18 -8.75
N HIS A 464 -22.39 -6.94 -7.78
CA HIS A 464 -22.86 -6.93 -6.39
C HIS A 464 -22.59 -5.57 -5.71
N THR A 465 -21.44 -4.95 -5.98
CA THR A 465 -21.12 -3.60 -5.49
C THR A 465 -22.13 -2.57 -6.01
N ALA A 466 -22.46 -2.64 -7.30
CA ALA A 466 -23.47 -1.77 -7.90
C ALA A 466 -24.86 -2.00 -7.28
N SER A 467 -25.27 -3.25 -7.07
CA SER A 467 -26.58 -3.58 -6.48
C SER A 467 -26.68 -3.12 -5.01
N LEU A 468 -25.66 -3.38 -4.18
CA LEU A 468 -25.64 -2.89 -2.80
C LEU A 468 -25.64 -1.35 -2.71
N SER A 469 -25.07 -0.65 -3.69
CA SER A 469 -25.05 0.81 -3.69
C SER A 469 -26.44 1.45 -3.83
N LEU A 470 -27.43 0.69 -4.31
CA LEU A 470 -28.83 1.11 -4.43
C LEU A 470 -29.50 1.33 -3.07
N PHE A 471 -28.96 0.75 -1.99
CA PHE A 471 -29.38 1.05 -0.63
C PHE A 471 -28.81 2.43 -0.23
N PRO A 472 -29.63 3.49 -0.09
CA PRO A 472 -29.12 4.86 0.08
C PRO A 472 -28.43 5.07 1.43
N ASN A 473 -28.85 4.34 2.47
CA ASN A 473 -28.31 4.44 3.82
C ASN A 473 -27.17 3.45 4.10
N LEU A 474 -26.65 2.79 3.05
CA LEU A 474 -25.60 1.78 3.17
C LEU A 474 -24.22 2.41 2.90
N TYR A 475 -23.30 2.19 3.83
CA TYR A 475 -21.93 2.66 3.81
C TYR A 475 -20.98 1.46 3.84
N VAL A 476 -19.76 1.66 3.35
CA VAL A 476 -18.75 0.60 3.26
C VAL A 476 -17.49 1.01 4.02
N LYS A 477 -17.00 0.15 4.91
CA LYS A 477 -15.68 0.32 5.53
C LYS A 477 -14.58 -0.24 4.64
N PHE A 478 -13.52 0.54 4.48
CA PHE A 478 -12.27 0.12 3.87
C PHE A 478 -11.37 -0.43 4.96
N THR A 479 -11.43 -1.75 5.19
CA THR A 479 -10.70 -2.46 6.24
C THR A 479 -9.66 -3.41 5.63
N PRO A 480 -8.61 -3.79 6.37
CA PRO A 480 -7.62 -4.75 5.88
C PRO A 480 -8.29 -6.07 5.46
N PRO A 481 -8.01 -6.58 4.25
CA PRO A 481 -8.68 -7.77 3.73
C PRO A 481 -8.06 -9.06 4.30
N MET A 482 -8.86 -10.13 4.33
CA MET A 482 -8.40 -11.47 4.70
C MET A 482 -7.73 -12.20 3.52
N TRP A 483 -6.58 -11.72 3.08
CA TRP A 483 -5.83 -12.30 1.95
C TRP A 483 -4.78 -13.36 2.35
N ASN A 484 -4.74 -13.75 3.63
CA ASN A 484 -3.78 -14.72 4.18
C ASN A 484 -2.30 -14.39 3.88
N GLN A 485 -1.99 -13.11 3.68
CA GLN A 485 -0.62 -12.60 3.49
C GLN A 485 -0.39 -11.38 4.39
N THR A 486 0.86 -11.17 4.77
CA THR A 486 1.27 -9.98 5.53
C THR A 486 1.23 -8.74 4.63
N ILE A 487 0.70 -7.64 5.17
CA ILE A 487 0.71 -6.35 4.47
C ILE A 487 2.17 -5.92 4.28
N PRO A 488 2.60 -5.57 3.06
CA PRO A 488 3.98 -5.19 2.80
C PRO A 488 4.31 -3.85 3.44
N GLY A 489 5.25 -3.86 4.39
CA GLY A 489 5.81 -2.69 5.05
C GLY A 489 7.12 -2.22 4.39
N PRO A 490 7.82 -1.23 4.96
CA PRO A 490 9.03 -0.62 4.38
C PRO A 490 10.34 -1.42 4.57
N ALA A 491 10.32 -2.74 4.81
CA ALA A 491 11.47 -3.49 5.32
C ALA A 491 12.01 -4.59 4.37
N ASP A 492 12.77 -4.15 3.35
CA ASP A 492 13.74 -4.84 2.47
C ASP A 492 13.41 -4.68 0.94
N PRO A 493 14.21 -3.92 0.16
CA PRO A 493 13.68 -3.12 -0.97
C PRO A 493 13.47 -3.85 -2.31
N THR A 494 13.95 -5.07 -2.51
CA THR A 494 13.95 -5.68 -3.86
C THR A 494 12.81 -6.66 -4.11
N SER A 495 12.40 -7.46 -3.13
CA SER A 495 11.25 -8.37 -3.24
C SER A 495 9.95 -7.71 -2.76
N GLU A 496 10.03 -6.79 -1.80
CA GLU A 496 8.85 -6.12 -1.24
C GLU A 496 8.33 -5.01 -2.14
N MET A 497 9.18 -4.33 -2.91
CA MET A 497 8.71 -3.26 -3.80
C MET A 497 7.79 -3.80 -4.91
N ASP A 498 8.02 -5.03 -5.37
CA ASP A 498 7.13 -5.69 -6.32
C ASP A 498 5.84 -6.17 -5.64
N GLN A 499 5.91 -6.68 -4.41
CA GLN A 499 4.72 -7.05 -3.62
C GLN A 499 3.86 -5.83 -3.26
N HIS A 500 4.46 -4.75 -2.78
CA HIS A 500 3.78 -3.49 -2.47
C HIS A 500 3.11 -2.90 -3.71
N ARG A 501 3.78 -2.93 -4.87
CA ARG A 501 3.18 -2.52 -6.15
C ARG A 501 2.02 -3.43 -6.56
N GLU A 502 2.13 -4.74 -6.33
CA GLU A 502 1.05 -5.69 -6.61
C GLU A 502 -0.16 -5.46 -5.70
N TRP A 503 0.06 -5.31 -4.39
CA TRP A 503 -0.97 -4.97 -3.41
C TRP A 503 -1.69 -3.68 -3.80
N LYS A 504 -0.95 -2.60 -4.10
CA LYS A 504 -1.54 -1.34 -4.55
C LYS A 504 -2.36 -1.49 -5.83
N ARG A 505 -1.86 -2.24 -6.83
CA ARG A 505 -2.60 -2.50 -8.07
C ARG A 505 -3.90 -3.26 -7.81
N LYS A 506 -3.89 -4.27 -6.95
CA LYS A 506 -5.09 -5.06 -6.60
C LYS A 506 -6.10 -4.24 -5.79
N ILE A 507 -5.63 -3.48 -4.81
CA ILE A 507 -6.47 -2.55 -4.04
C ILE A 507 -7.16 -1.55 -4.98
N LYS A 508 -6.40 -0.88 -5.87
CA LYS A 508 -6.95 0.07 -6.84
C LYS A 508 -8.01 -0.56 -7.75
N MET A 509 -7.80 -1.81 -8.15
CA MET A 509 -8.77 -2.57 -8.94
C MET A 509 -10.11 -2.73 -8.18
N PHE A 510 -10.09 -3.03 -6.88
CA PHE A 510 -11.31 -3.17 -6.09
C PHE A 510 -11.93 -1.83 -5.64
N ILE A 511 -11.12 -0.77 -5.48
CA ILE A 511 -11.60 0.58 -5.15
C ILE A 511 -12.43 1.16 -6.30
N GLY A 512 -11.99 1.00 -7.56
CA GLY A 512 -12.64 1.62 -8.73
C GLY A 512 -14.16 1.42 -8.77
N PRO A 513 -14.66 0.17 -8.75
CA PRO A 513 -16.11 -0.11 -8.74
C PRO A 513 -16.85 0.48 -7.53
N VAL A 514 -16.23 0.49 -6.36
CA VAL A 514 -16.86 1.07 -5.15
C VAL A 514 -16.94 2.57 -5.27
N LEU A 515 -15.87 3.23 -5.74
CA LEU A 515 -15.85 4.67 -5.89
C LEU A 515 -16.89 5.13 -6.91
N GLU A 516 -17.10 4.37 -7.98
CA GLU A 516 -18.15 4.62 -8.98
C GLU A 516 -19.56 4.43 -8.41
N ALA A 517 -19.80 3.37 -7.63
CA ALA A 517 -21.13 3.03 -7.13
C ALA A 517 -21.53 3.82 -5.85
N TYR A 518 -20.61 3.97 -4.91
CA TYR A 518 -20.84 4.60 -3.61
C TYR A 518 -20.50 6.08 -3.58
N GLY A 519 -19.58 6.53 -4.44
CA GLY A 519 -18.90 7.81 -4.29
C GLY A 519 -17.96 7.82 -3.08
N TYR A 520 -17.20 8.90 -2.93
CA TYR A 520 -16.35 9.09 -1.75
C TYR A 520 -17.13 9.42 -0.47
N GLU A 521 -18.41 9.79 -0.58
CA GLU A 521 -19.27 10.17 0.57
C GLU A 521 -19.75 8.99 1.40
N ARG A 522 -19.68 7.77 0.85
CA ARG A 522 -20.20 6.55 1.51
C ARG A 522 -19.12 5.51 1.85
N ILE A 523 -17.86 5.89 1.74
CA ILE A 523 -16.70 5.05 2.08
C ILE A 523 -16.07 5.56 3.38
N ILE A 524 -15.70 4.66 4.29
CA ILE A 524 -15.16 5.01 5.60
C ILE A 524 -13.87 4.22 5.85
N PHE A 525 -12.81 4.87 6.30
CA PHE A 525 -11.55 4.19 6.62
C PHE A 525 -11.58 3.43 7.97
N GLY A 526 -10.87 2.29 8.03
CA GLY A 526 -10.64 1.55 9.27
C GLY A 526 -9.31 0.79 9.27
N THR A 527 -8.64 0.71 10.43
CA THR A 527 -7.32 0.06 10.53
C THR A 527 -7.37 -1.38 11.01
N SER A 528 -8.36 -1.77 11.81
CA SER A 528 -8.43 -3.15 12.32
C SER A 528 -9.13 -4.06 11.30
N PRO A 529 -8.68 -5.32 11.15
CA PRO A 529 -9.38 -6.31 10.36
C PRO A 529 -10.60 -6.86 11.14
N SER A 530 -11.43 -7.63 10.45
CA SER A 530 -12.51 -8.42 11.07
C SER A 530 -11.98 -9.25 12.25
N PHE A 531 -12.83 -9.51 13.26
CA PHE A 531 -12.49 -10.39 14.39
C PHE A 531 -12.12 -11.82 13.98
N ALA A 532 -12.51 -12.26 12.77
CA ALA A 532 -12.09 -13.54 12.22
C ALA A 532 -10.59 -13.59 11.83
N ALA A 533 -9.95 -12.43 11.67
CA ALA A 533 -8.54 -12.32 11.31
C ALA A 533 -7.66 -11.90 12.51
N PRO A 534 -6.37 -12.25 12.51
CA PRO A 534 -5.44 -11.76 13.53
C PRO A 534 -5.27 -10.24 13.43
N SER A 535 -5.12 -9.58 14.58
CA SER A 535 -4.86 -8.14 14.65
C SER A 535 -3.58 -7.79 13.89
N LEU A 536 -3.59 -6.68 13.15
CA LEU A 536 -2.43 -6.24 12.37
C LEU A 536 -1.23 -5.91 13.27
N LEU A 537 -0.02 -6.24 12.81
CA LEU A 537 1.24 -5.90 13.49
C LEU A 537 1.55 -4.40 13.38
N ASN A 538 1.38 -3.82 12.19
CA ASN A 538 1.63 -2.40 11.92
C ASN A 538 0.46 -1.75 11.14
N PRO A 539 -0.42 -0.97 11.80
CA PRO A 539 -1.54 -0.31 11.14
C PRO A 539 -1.11 0.85 10.22
N ALA A 540 0.08 1.41 10.42
CA ALA A 540 0.60 2.51 9.60
C ALA A 540 0.87 2.09 8.14
N ASP A 541 1.32 0.85 7.93
CA ASP A 541 1.58 0.30 6.59
C ASP A 541 0.28 0.17 5.79
N TRP A 542 -0.79 -0.28 6.46
CA TRP A 542 -2.13 -0.32 5.87
C TRP A 542 -2.59 1.10 5.50
N TYR A 543 -2.56 2.03 6.45
CA TYR A 543 -2.95 3.42 6.20
C TYR A 543 -2.21 4.04 5.00
N ALA A 544 -0.88 3.90 4.96
CA ALA A 544 -0.06 4.42 3.87
C ALA A 544 -0.47 3.83 2.51
N LEU A 545 -0.66 2.51 2.46
CA LEU A 545 -1.08 1.80 1.25
C LEU A 545 -2.45 2.25 0.75
N VAL A 546 -3.42 2.42 1.65
CA VAL A 546 -4.77 2.87 1.31
C VAL A 546 -4.77 4.31 0.82
N ARG A 547 -4.12 5.21 1.56
CA ARG A 547 -4.00 6.63 1.20
C ARG A 547 -3.37 6.81 -0.17
N GLU A 548 -2.23 6.15 -0.43
CA GLU A 548 -1.58 6.20 -1.75
C GLU A 548 -2.48 5.64 -2.86
N SER A 549 -3.22 4.55 -2.57
CA SER A 549 -4.12 3.94 -3.55
C SER A 549 -5.25 4.88 -3.96
N PHE A 550 -5.88 5.58 -3.02
CA PHE A 550 -6.90 6.59 -3.31
C PHE A 550 -6.30 7.82 -4.01
N ALA A 551 -5.16 8.32 -3.54
CA ALA A 551 -4.51 9.48 -4.16
C ALA A 551 -4.10 9.22 -5.62
N GLU A 552 -3.66 8.00 -5.95
CA GLU A 552 -3.34 7.61 -7.34
C GLU A 552 -4.55 7.43 -8.25
N LEU A 553 -5.76 7.32 -7.70
CA LEU A 553 -7.01 7.28 -8.47
C LEU A 553 -7.53 8.70 -8.79
N ALA A 554 -6.67 9.72 -8.66
CA ALA A 554 -6.97 11.13 -8.91
C ALA A 554 -8.14 11.65 -8.08
N VAL A 555 -8.19 11.22 -6.81
CA VAL A 555 -9.17 11.69 -5.83
C VAL A 555 -8.72 13.04 -5.28
N ASP A 556 -9.62 14.02 -5.28
CA ASP A 556 -9.36 15.36 -4.76
C ASP A 556 -9.21 15.36 -3.23
N GLN A 557 -8.64 16.44 -2.68
CA GLN A 557 -8.44 16.61 -1.23
C GLN A 557 -9.74 16.45 -0.43
N ASP A 558 -10.84 17.04 -0.89
CA ASP A 558 -12.16 16.95 -0.23
C ASP A 558 -12.63 15.49 -0.09
N ALA A 559 -12.34 14.66 -1.10
CA ALA A 559 -12.73 13.26 -1.11
C ALA A 559 -11.81 12.41 -0.23
N ILE A 560 -10.51 12.72 -0.16
CA ILE A 560 -9.59 12.13 0.83
C ILE A 560 -10.07 12.48 2.24
N ASP A 561 -10.34 13.75 2.53
CA ASP A 561 -10.84 14.17 3.84
C ASP A 561 -12.18 13.52 4.18
N ALA A 562 -13.06 13.31 3.20
CA ALA A 562 -14.32 12.61 3.39
C ALA A 562 -14.12 11.15 3.84
N ILE A 563 -13.30 10.39 3.11
CA ILE A 563 -13.05 8.96 3.34
C ILE A 563 -12.37 8.72 4.69
N PHE A 564 -11.36 9.54 5.01
CA PHE A 564 -10.54 9.36 6.21
C PHE A 564 -11.09 10.07 7.45
N SER A 565 -12.05 11.01 7.33
CA SER A 565 -12.59 11.70 8.51
C SER A 565 -14.06 12.09 8.44
N LEU A 566 -14.52 12.84 7.44
CA LEU A 566 -15.80 13.54 7.51
C LEU A 566 -16.98 12.55 7.52
N ASN A 567 -16.88 11.45 6.78
CA ASN A 567 -17.93 10.43 6.74
C ASN A 567 -18.07 9.74 8.10
N ALA A 568 -16.95 9.32 8.69
CA ALA A 568 -16.93 8.72 10.02
C ALA A 568 -17.51 9.68 11.07
N ARG A 569 -17.12 10.96 11.04
CA ARG A 569 -17.64 11.97 11.96
C ARG A 569 -19.15 12.19 11.79
N ARG A 570 -19.64 12.27 10.56
CA ARG A 570 -21.07 12.46 10.25
C ARG A 570 -21.91 11.31 10.78
N ILE A 571 -21.40 10.09 10.64
CA ILE A 571 -22.14 8.87 10.90
C ILE A 571 -22.02 8.44 12.36
N TYR A 572 -20.84 8.54 12.97
CA TYR A 572 -20.63 8.12 14.37
C TYR A 572 -20.69 9.26 15.37
N GLY A 573 -20.35 10.49 14.96
CA GLY A 573 -20.21 11.64 15.86
C GLY A 573 -21.46 12.50 16.06
N SER A 574 -22.56 12.24 15.34
CA SER A 574 -23.84 12.91 15.61
C SER A 574 -24.56 12.21 16.77
N PRO A 575 -24.90 12.91 17.86
CA PRO A 575 -25.81 12.38 18.88
C PRO A 575 -27.20 12.12 18.29
#